data_AF-A0A6G0U537-F1
#
_entry.id   AF-A0A6G0U537-F1
#
_cell.length_a   1.000
_cell.length_b   1.000
_cell.length_c   1.000
_cell.angle_alpha   90.00
_cell.angle_beta   90.00
_cell.angle_gamma   90.00
#
_symmetry.space_group_name_H-M   'P 1'
#
loop_
_entity.id
_entity.type
_entity.pdbx_description
1 polymer ?
#
loop_
_entity_poly.entity_id
_entity_poly.type
_entity_poly.pdbx_seq_one_letter_code
_entity_poly.pdbx_strand_id
1 'polypeptide(L)'
;MGDCGDAEDEFEDALEVIPAHCKMDLNTALSDSKIAIHLFFNNKFDEAQHILEPWVGTSMYHTIGRSIFLFLEALLTFEQTSIQKASASLKSSIRLCNSYRRKTTLTQSIGNIMKRPNYDSYTPDELHAELCFAEALLLKALLTFIEDETLVSFIRAGIKIRSCYNSYKECNVILSSRSWSENEKSYKEHFESGVRLGIGAFNLANDLITAIKNNQITGIHRVFWKQSNEQGLGELELCYQVPHGLRHVLCVLTMLTYHLVVVYVFSQEEGDLEFCDAALRQQLTLYPNGAWFLYFKGRLEFMRGNVDDAIKWYTASVDSQDSWPQFHHICYWELCWANCVALNWKRAEMYAAELAEQSKWSRTTYNYQRACIMLMRGYNCLSRDELNTVNQLMA
;
A
#
# COMPACT_ATOMS: atom_id res chain seq x y z
N MET A 1 9.81 23.28 35.97
CA MET A 1 10.54 22.20 36.64
C MET A 1 9.52 21.10 36.84
N GLY A 2 9.30 20.28 35.81
CA GLY A 2 10.03 19.02 35.60
C GLY A 2 9.23 17.96 36.36
N ASP A 3 8.50 17.04 35.74
CA ASP A 3 9.03 15.95 34.92
C ASP A 3 7.83 15.23 34.28
N CYS A 4 7.78 15.12 32.95
CA CYS A 4 6.91 14.16 32.27
C CYS A 4 7.87 13.31 31.46
N GLY A 5 8.30 12.21 32.08
CA GLY A 5 9.20 11.24 31.48
C GLY A 5 8.64 10.75 30.16
N ASP A 6 9.37 11.06 29.10
CA ASP A 6 9.32 10.39 27.82
C ASP A 6 9.61 8.91 28.06
N ALA A 7 8.58 8.07 28.02
CA ALA A 7 8.76 6.65 27.77
C ALA A 7 9.16 6.52 26.30
N GLU A 8 10.47 6.55 26.06
CA GLU A 8 11.05 5.84 24.93
C GLU A 8 10.46 4.43 24.97
N ASP A 9 9.77 4.01 23.91
CA ASP A 9 9.38 2.60 23.71
C ASP A 9 10.69 1.80 23.53
N GLU A 10 11.39 1.58 24.64
CA GLU A 10 12.53 0.69 24.77
C GLU A 10 11.97 -0.72 24.58
N PHE A 11 12.32 -1.36 23.47
CA PHE A 11 11.87 -2.72 23.16
C PHE A 11 12.52 -3.68 24.16
N GLU A 12 11.86 -3.92 25.29
CA GLU A 12 12.25 -4.97 26.23
C GLU A 12 12.06 -6.35 25.58
N ASP A 13 13.18 -7.07 25.42
CA ASP A 13 13.25 -8.46 24.94
C ASP A 13 12.64 -9.41 25.99
N ALA A 14 11.31 -9.56 25.99
CA ALA A 14 10.64 -10.64 26.70
C ALA A 14 10.74 -11.93 25.88
N LEU A 15 11.66 -12.83 26.26
CA LEU A 15 11.74 -14.20 25.75
C LEU A 15 10.60 -15.03 26.32
N GLU A 16 9.42 -14.95 25.71
CA GLU A 16 8.38 -15.96 25.92
C GLU A 16 8.71 -17.19 25.08
N VAL A 17 9.02 -18.30 25.75
CA VAL A 17 9.20 -19.61 25.13
C VAL A 17 7.83 -20.10 24.65
N ILE A 18 7.55 -19.93 23.36
CA ILE A 18 6.33 -20.41 22.71
C ILE A 18 6.39 -21.94 22.62
N PRO A 19 5.36 -22.68 23.07
CA PRO A 19 5.32 -24.14 22.98
C PRO A 19 5.41 -24.62 21.52
N ALA A 20 6.11 -25.73 21.30
CA ALA A 20 6.30 -26.35 19.99
C ALA A 20 4.98 -26.91 19.41
N HIS A 21 4.15 -26.04 18.85
CA HIS A 21 3.23 -26.42 17.78
C HIS A 21 4.06 -26.72 16.52
N CYS A 22 3.59 -27.66 15.69
CA CYS A 22 4.23 -28.04 14.42
C CYS A 22 4.68 -26.78 13.67
N LYS A 23 6.00 -26.54 13.60
CA LYS A 23 6.55 -25.27 13.13
C LYS A 23 6.26 -25.15 11.63
N MET A 24 5.42 -24.18 11.27
CA MET A 24 5.16 -23.82 9.87
C MET A 24 6.49 -23.56 9.16
N ASP A 25 6.77 -24.31 8.10
CA ASP A 25 7.97 -24.10 7.29
C ASP A 25 7.79 -22.96 6.29
N LEU A 26 8.91 -22.37 5.86
CA LEU A 26 8.89 -21.19 5.00
C LEU A 26 8.29 -21.46 3.61
N ASN A 27 8.51 -22.63 3.02
CA ASN A 27 7.96 -22.95 1.69
C ASN A 27 6.44 -23.04 1.74
N THR A 28 5.91 -23.75 2.73
CA THR A 28 4.46 -23.84 2.94
C THR A 28 3.89 -22.46 3.19
N ALA A 29 4.53 -21.63 4.03
CA ALA A 29 4.06 -20.27 4.28
C ALA A 29 4.06 -19.36 3.04
N LEU A 30 5.06 -19.48 2.17
CA LEU A 30 5.13 -18.76 0.90
C LEU A 30 4.05 -19.26 -0.07
N SER A 31 3.82 -20.56 -0.14
CA SER A 31 2.78 -21.18 -0.97
C SER A 31 1.38 -20.74 -0.53
N ASP A 32 1.08 -20.84 0.77
CA ASP A 32 -0.19 -20.41 1.35
C ASP A 32 -0.44 -18.92 1.11
N SER A 33 0.59 -18.09 1.28
CA SER A 33 0.51 -16.65 0.97
C SER A 33 0.24 -16.39 -0.50
N LYS A 34 0.83 -17.16 -1.42
CA LYS A 34 0.58 -17.03 -2.86
C LYS A 34 -0.87 -17.35 -3.19
N ILE A 35 -1.42 -18.41 -2.59
CA ILE A 35 -2.84 -18.78 -2.74
C ILE A 35 -3.73 -17.66 -2.18
N ALA A 36 -3.44 -17.17 -0.97
CA ALA A 36 -4.20 -16.08 -0.34
C ALA A 36 -4.21 -14.80 -1.21
N ILE A 37 -3.07 -14.45 -1.83
CA ILE A 37 -2.99 -13.33 -2.78
C ILE A 37 -3.89 -13.57 -4.00
N HIS A 38 -3.85 -14.76 -4.60
CA HIS A 38 -4.71 -15.05 -5.74
C HIS A 38 -6.21 -15.03 -5.38
N LEU A 39 -6.57 -15.49 -4.19
CA LEU A 39 -7.94 -15.42 -3.67
C LEU A 39 -8.37 -13.97 -3.44
N PHE A 40 -7.52 -13.16 -2.81
CA PHE A 40 -7.76 -11.73 -2.59
C PHE A 40 -8.07 -11.00 -3.91
N PHE A 41 -7.23 -11.18 -4.93
CA PHE A 41 -7.41 -10.51 -6.22
C PHE A 41 -8.52 -11.11 -7.09
N ASN A 42 -9.09 -12.27 -6.70
CA ASN A 42 -10.32 -12.82 -7.27
C ASN A 42 -11.55 -12.53 -6.38
N ASN A 43 -11.47 -11.52 -5.51
CA ASN A 43 -12.54 -11.09 -4.60
C ASN A 43 -13.00 -12.14 -3.57
N LYS A 44 -12.22 -13.22 -3.36
CA LYS A 44 -12.49 -14.28 -2.38
C LYS A 44 -11.81 -13.95 -1.05
N PHE A 45 -12.16 -12.81 -0.46
CA PHE A 45 -11.48 -12.25 0.70
C PHE A 45 -11.58 -13.13 1.95
N ASP A 46 -12.73 -13.78 2.17
CA ASP A 46 -12.94 -14.66 3.33
C ASP A 46 -12.11 -15.94 3.22
N GLU A 47 -12.05 -16.55 2.03
CA GLU A 47 -11.21 -17.72 1.75
C GLU A 47 -9.72 -17.37 1.97
N ALA A 48 -9.28 -16.19 1.49
CA ALA A 48 -7.91 -15.72 1.70
C ALA A 48 -7.59 -15.55 3.19
N GLN A 49 -8.49 -14.95 3.97
CA GLN A 49 -8.30 -14.81 5.42
C GLN A 49 -8.29 -16.16 6.14
N HIS A 50 -9.12 -17.12 5.70
CA HIS A 50 -9.18 -18.44 6.31
C HIS A 50 -7.88 -19.23 6.17
N ILE A 51 -7.13 -19.03 5.08
CA ILE A 51 -5.79 -19.59 4.90
C ILE A 51 -4.79 -18.96 5.89
N LEU A 52 -4.93 -17.66 6.15
CA LEU A 52 -3.98 -16.90 6.97
C LEU A 52 -4.16 -17.11 8.47
N GLU A 53 -5.40 -17.12 8.95
CA GLU A 53 -5.78 -17.09 10.37
C GLU A 53 -5.11 -18.19 11.24
N PRO A 54 -5.01 -19.47 10.83
CA PRO A 54 -4.48 -20.53 11.68
C PRO A 54 -3.02 -20.34 12.12
N TRP A 55 -2.24 -19.57 11.37
CA TRP A 55 -0.80 -19.42 11.55
C TRP A 55 -0.37 -18.02 11.98
N VAL A 56 -1.34 -17.14 12.26
CA VAL A 56 -1.09 -15.80 12.81
C VAL A 56 -0.37 -15.93 14.15
N GLY A 57 0.72 -15.16 14.31
CA GLY A 57 1.55 -15.17 15.51
C GLY A 57 2.66 -16.23 15.52
N THR A 58 2.64 -17.20 14.59
CA THR A 58 3.68 -18.24 14.49
C THR A 58 4.48 -18.14 13.19
N SER A 59 3.82 -17.85 12.06
CA SER A 59 4.45 -17.69 10.75
C SER A 59 4.52 -16.23 10.32
N MET A 60 5.71 -15.77 9.90
CA MET A 60 5.94 -14.37 9.49
C MET A 60 4.99 -13.92 8.37
N TYR A 61 4.83 -14.77 7.35
CA TYR A 61 4.06 -14.47 6.15
C TYR A 61 2.55 -14.43 6.41
N HIS A 62 2.03 -15.38 7.17
CA HIS A 62 0.61 -15.41 7.54
C HIS A 62 0.25 -14.21 8.45
N THR A 63 1.13 -13.89 9.39
CA THR A 63 0.93 -12.76 10.32
C THR A 63 0.94 -11.43 9.57
N ILE A 64 1.90 -11.21 8.66
CA ILE A 64 1.92 -10.01 7.82
C ILE A 64 0.74 -9.97 6.86
N GLY A 65 0.40 -11.09 6.21
CA GLY A 65 -0.78 -11.17 5.35
C GLY A 65 -2.02 -10.71 6.09
N ARG A 66 -2.24 -11.22 7.32
CA ARG A 66 -3.35 -10.78 8.18
C ARG A 66 -3.27 -9.29 8.52
N SER A 67 -2.09 -8.78 8.85
CA SER A 67 -1.89 -7.35 9.10
C SER A 67 -2.21 -6.49 7.88
N ILE A 68 -1.92 -6.95 6.65
CA ILE A 68 -2.25 -6.23 5.41
C ILE A 68 -3.77 -6.11 5.23
N PHE A 69 -4.54 -7.18 5.50
CA PHE A 69 -6.01 -7.10 5.46
C PHE A 69 -6.54 -6.03 6.42
N LEU A 70 -6.07 -6.06 7.68
CA LEU A 70 -6.50 -5.09 8.69
C LEU A 70 -6.04 -3.67 8.36
N PHE A 71 -4.85 -3.52 7.77
CA PHE A 71 -4.33 -2.24 7.31
C PHE A 71 -5.17 -1.66 6.17
N LEU A 72 -5.53 -2.48 5.18
CA LEU A 72 -6.41 -2.08 4.09
C LEU A 72 -7.80 -1.71 4.62
N GLU A 73 -8.36 -2.49 5.55
CA GLU A 73 -9.62 -2.15 6.21
C GLU A 73 -9.53 -0.78 6.91
N ALA A 74 -8.48 -0.56 7.71
CA ALA A 74 -8.25 0.71 8.39
C ALA A 74 -8.11 1.90 7.42
N LEU A 75 -7.38 1.71 6.32
CA LEU A 75 -7.21 2.73 5.27
C LEU A 75 -8.51 3.02 4.51
N LEU A 76 -9.37 2.04 4.30
CA LEU A 76 -10.59 2.23 3.52
C LEU A 76 -11.75 2.75 4.39
N THR A 77 -11.82 2.35 5.67
CA THR A 77 -12.90 2.73 6.58
C THR A 77 -12.63 4.04 7.31
N PHE A 78 -11.36 4.38 7.57
CA PHE A 78 -10.96 5.45 8.49
C PHE A 78 -11.62 5.34 9.87
N GLU A 79 -11.93 4.11 10.31
CA GLU A 79 -12.52 3.86 11.64
C GLU A 79 -11.44 3.66 12.69
N GLN A 80 -11.56 4.39 13.80
CA GLN A 80 -10.60 4.32 14.91
C GLN A 80 -10.41 2.88 15.43
N THR A 81 -11.48 2.09 15.46
CA THR A 81 -11.46 0.68 15.85
C THR A 81 -10.62 -0.17 14.89
N SER A 82 -10.82 -0.02 13.57
CA SER A 82 -10.05 -0.73 12.54
C SER A 82 -8.59 -0.27 12.55
N ILE A 83 -8.33 1.03 12.70
CA ILE A 83 -6.98 1.60 12.84
C ILE A 83 -6.25 0.99 14.04
N GLN A 84 -6.89 0.93 15.21
CA GLN A 84 -6.30 0.32 16.41
C GLN A 84 -6.02 -1.18 16.24
N LYS A 85 -6.92 -1.92 15.58
CA LYS A 85 -6.71 -3.35 15.27
C LYS A 85 -5.51 -3.56 14.33
N ALA A 86 -5.44 -2.78 13.25
CA ALA A 86 -4.32 -2.81 12.31
C ALA A 86 -3.00 -2.48 13.02
N SER A 87 -3.01 -1.47 13.89
CA SER A 87 -1.88 -1.04 14.70
C SER A 87 -1.33 -2.15 15.59
N ALA A 88 -2.21 -2.81 16.34
CA ALA A 88 -1.86 -3.91 17.24
C ALA A 88 -1.34 -5.14 16.47
N SER A 89 -1.97 -5.46 15.34
CA SER A 89 -1.53 -6.54 14.45
C SER A 89 -0.14 -6.27 13.89
N LEU A 90 0.11 -5.06 13.35
CA LEU A 90 1.42 -4.68 12.81
C LEU A 90 2.51 -4.66 13.88
N LYS A 91 2.23 -4.19 15.10
CA LYS A 91 3.18 -4.31 16.23
C LYS A 91 3.54 -5.77 16.52
N SER A 92 2.56 -6.67 16.45
CA SER A 92 2.80 -8.10 16.67
C SER A 92 3.59 -8.73 15.51
N SER A 93 3.31 -8.36 14.27
CA SER A 93 4.11 -8.75 13.09
C SER A 93 5.55 -8.30 13.18
N ILE A 94 5.80 -7.05 13.59
CA ILE A 94 7.15 -6.50 13.80
C ILE A 94 7.90 -7.31 14.87
N ARG A 95 7.27 -7.59 16.02
CA ARG A 95 7.87 -8.40 17.09
C ARG A 95 8.18 -9.82 16.62
N LEU A 96 7.25 -10.45 15.91
CA LEU A 96 7.45 -11.79 15.36
C LEU A 96 8.62 -11.81 14.38
N CYS A 97 8.66 -10.91 13.40
CA CYS A 97 9.76 -10.86 12.44
C CYS A 97 11.11 -10.62 13.14
N ASN A 98 11.16 -9.72 14.13
CA ASN A 98 12.37 -9.51 14.92
C ASN A 98 12.86 -10.76 15.65
N SER A 99 11.97 -11.66 16.07
CA SER A 99 12.37 -12.94 16.69
C SER A 99 13.03 -13.92 15.71
N TYR A 100 12.69 -13.82 14.42
CA TYR A 100 13.28 -14.62 13.33
C TYR A 100 14.52 -13.97 12.72
N ARG A 101 14.69 -12.65 12.86
CA ARG A 101 15.85 -11.92 12.36
C ARG A 101 17.12 -12.37 13.06
N ARG A 102 18.23 -12.23 12.34
CA ARG A 102 19.54 -12.58 12.86
C ARG A 102 19.91 -11.66 14.02
N LYS A 103 20.05 -12.22 15.22
CA LYS A 103 20.53 -11.46 16.39
C LYS A 103 22.04 -11.29 16.29
N THR A 104 22.49 -10.07 15.99
CA THR A 104 23.92 -9.72 16.07
C THR A 104 24.35 -9.79 17.53
N THR A 105 25.02 -10.88 17.92
CA THR A 105 25.52 -11.02 19.29
C THR A 105 26.53 -9.91 19.56
N LEU A 106 26.33 -9.12 20.62
CA LEU A 106 27.17 -7.98 21.03
C LEU A 106 28.68 -8.28 21.09
N THR A 107 29.08 -9.55 21.18
CA THR A 107 30.47 -10.01 21.13
C THR A 107 31.09 -9.96 19.72
N GLN A 108 30.31 -9.91 18.64
CA GLN A 108 30.80 -9.72 17.27
C GLN A 108 31.05 -8.25 16.92
N SER A 109 30.38 -7.30 17.60
CA SER A 109 30.49 -5.86 17.29
C SER A 109 31.80 -5.21 17.76
N ILE A 110 32.50 -5.80 18.73
CA ILE A 110 33.77 -5.23 19.26
C ILE A 110 34.99 -5.71 18.44
N GLY A 111 34.90 -6.85 17.74
CA GLY A 111 36.03 -7.45 17.00
C GLY A 111 36.02 -7.31 15.47
N ASN A 112 34.89 -6.94 14.84
CA ASN A 112 34.70 -7.04 13.39
C ASN A 112 34.47 -5.72 12.64
N ILE A 113 34.85 -4.56 13.19
CA ILE A 113 34.71 -3.25 12.52
C ILE A 113 35.39 -3.20 11.12
N MET A 114 36.22 -4.19 10.76
CA MET A 114 36.92 -4.27 9.47
C MET A 114 36.48 -5.42 8.53
N LYS A 115 35.58 -6.34 8.92
CA LYS A 115 35.16 -7.44 8.04
C LYS A 115 33.71 -7.25 7.58
N ARG A 116 33.52 -7.15 6.25
CA ARG A 116 32.18 -7.16 5.64
C ARG A 116 31.36 -8.33 6.19
N PRO A 117 30.08 -8.14 6.54
CA PRO A 117 29.23 -9.24 7.00
C PRO A 117 29.22 -10.36 5.95
N ASN A 118 29.34 -11.61 6.40
CA ASN A 118 29.19 -12.75 5.49
C ASN A 118 27.70 -12.98 5.20
N TYR A 119 27.19 -12.37 4.13
CA TYR A 119 25.78 -12.48 3.73
C TYR A 119 25.36 -13.88 3.28
N ASP A 120 26.31 -14.74 2.89
CA ASP A 120 26.05 -16.14 2.54
C ASP A 120 25.65 -16.98 3.77
N SER A 121 25.94 -16.49 4.99
CA SER A 121 25.58 -17.19 6.22
C SER A 121 24.13 -16.99 6.69
N TYR A 122 23.33 -16.14 6.01
CA TYR A 122 21.92 -15.98 6.36
C TYR A 122 21.12 -17.23 5.97
N THR A 123 20.25 -17.69 6.86
CA THR A 123 19.24 -18.70 6.51
C THR A 123 18.08 -18.08 5.71
N PRO A 124 17.35 -18.86 4.89
CA PRO A 124 16.17 -18.35 4.19
C PRO A 124 15.14 -17.70 5.13
N ASP A 125 14.91 -18.28 6.31
CA ASP A 125 14.01 -17.69 7.32
C ASP A 125 14.49 -16.31 7.80
N GLU A 126 15.78 -16.15 8.11
CA GLU A 126 16.34 -14.86 8.53
C GLU A 126 16.26 -13.81 7.41
N LEU A 127 16.53 -14.20 6.16
CA LEU A 127 16.41 -13.30 5.00
C LEU A 127 14.99 -12.77 4.86
N HIS A 128 14.02 -13.68 4.86
CA HIS A 128 12.62 -13.32 4.70
C HIS A 128 12.11 -12.54 5.91
N ALA A 129 12.65 -12.79 7.11
CA ALA A 129 12.35 -11.99 8.29
C ALA A 129 12.85 -10.54 8.19
N GLU A 130 14.02 -10.28 7.61
CA GLU A 130 14.51 -8.91 7.34
C GLU A 130 13.55 -8.14 6.43
N LEU A 131 13.11 -8.78 5.34
CA LEU A 131 12.16 -8.17 4.39
C LEU A 131 10.78 -7.96 5.02
N CYS A 132 10.24 -9.00 5.66
CA CYS A 132 8.95 -8.96 6.34
C CYS A 132 8.91 -7.88 7.44
N PHE A 133 10.01 -7.74 8.18
CA PHE A 133 10.17 -6.66 9.17
C PHE A 133 10.10 -5.28 8.52
N ALA A 134 10.83 -5.07 7.41
CA ALA A 134 10.81 -3.81 6.68
C ALA A 134 9.39 -3.47 6.17
N GLU A 135 8.68 -4.45 5.60
CA GLU A 135 7.29 -4.29 5.13
C GLU A 135 6.33 -3.94 6.27
N ALA A 136 6.37 -4.68 7.37
CA ALA A 136 5.50 -4.41 8.52
C ALA A 136 5.80 -3.03 9.15
N LEU A 137 7.06 -2.63 9.20
CA LEU A 137 7.48 -1.32 9.67
C LEU A 137 6.98 -0.20 8.75
N LEU A 138 7.01 -0.40 7.43
CA LEU A 138 6.46 0.54 6.45
C LEU A 138 4.97 0.74 6.66
N LEU A 139 4.20 -0.34 6.68
CA LEU A 139 2.75 -0.29 6.89
C LEU A 139 2.42 0.39 8.23
N LYS A 140 3.19 0.12 9.29
CA LYS A 140 3.00 0.77 10.59
C LYS A 140 3.33 2.26 10.57
N ALA A 141 4.36 2.66 9.82
CA ALA A 141 4.71 4.07 9.64
C ALA A 141 3.62 4.81 8.87
N LEU A 142 3.10 4.22 7.79
CA LEU A 142 1.99 4.78 7.01
C LEU A 142 0.72 4.91 7.85
N LEU A 143 0.40 3.89 8.65
CA LEU A 143 -0.76 3.91 9.56
C LEU A 143 -0.66 5.04 10.59
N THR A 144 0.55 5.47 10.97
CA THR A 144 0.74 6.55 11.96
C THR A 144 0.17 7.89 11.45
N PHE A 145 0.12 8.11 10.13
CA PHE A 145 -0.46 9.33 9.56
C PHE A 145 -1.99 9.41 9.68
N ILE A 146 -2.67 8.27 9.84
CA ILE A 146 -4.12 8.22 10.02
C ILE A 146 -4.52 7.94 11.48
N GLU A 147 -3.58 7.57 12.34
CA GLU A 147 -3.82 7.32 13.78
C GLU A 147 -4.05 8.61 14.57
N ASP A 148 -3.32 9.67 14.24
CA ASP A 148 -3.35 10.96 14.92
C ASP A 148 -2.80 12.06 14.01
N GLU A 149 -3.48 13.21 13.94
CA GLU A 149 -3.13 14.37 13.09
C GLU A 149 -2.11 15.31 13.75
N THR A 150 -1.53 14.93 14.90
CA THR A 150 -0.55 15.78 15.60
C THR A 150 0.79 15.91 14.88
N LEU A 151 1.42 17.08 14.94
CA LEU A 151 2.76 17.29 14.37
C LEU A 151 3.81 16.28 14.89
N VAL A 152 3.65 15.83 16.14
CA VAL A 152 4.51 14.81 16.76
C VAL A 152 4.35 13.45 16.08
N SER A 153 3.13 13.04 15.74
CA SER A 153 2.88 11.79 15.00
C SER A 153 3.53 11.84 13.61
N PHE A 154 3.46 12.98 12.91
CA PHE A 154 4.11 13.20 11.61
C PHE A 154 5.63 13.06 11.69
N ILE A 155 6.29 13.68 12.69
CA ILE A 155 7.74 13.55 12.89
C ILE A 155 8.12 12.09 13.18
N ARG A 156 7.37 11.43 14.07
CA ARG A 156 7.59 10.03 14.43
C ARG A 156 7.42 9.10 13.21
N ALA A 157 6.42 9.35 12.38
CA ALA A 157 6.21 8.63 11.13
C ALA A 157 7.40 8.83 10.17
N GLY A 158 7.90 10.06 10.01
CA GLY A 158 9.06 10.38 9.18
C GLY A 158 10.34 9.64 9.62
N ILE A 159 10.60 9.55 10.93
CA ILE A 159 11.74 8.78 11.47
C ILE A 159 11.58 7.29 11.14
N LYS A 160 10.39 6.72 11.32
CA LYS A 160 10.12 5.31 11.02
C LYS A 160 10.26 4.99 9.52
N ILE A 161 9.80 5.88 8.64
CA ILE A 161 9.97 5.77 7.19
C ILE A 161 11.46 5.69 6.83
N ARG A 162 12.31 6.52 7.43
CA ARG A 162 13.76 6.46 7.22
C ARG A 162 14.36 5.13 7.67
N SER A 163 13.99 4.65 8.87
CA SER A 163 14.45 3.35 9.37
C SER A 163 14.00 2.20 8.47
N CYS A 164 12.78 2.28 7.94
CA CYS A 164 12.26 1.32 6.98
C CYS A 164 13.07 1.32 5.68
N TYR A 165 13.34 2.49 5.09
CA TYR A 165 14.15 2.57 3.88
C TYR A 165 15.57 2.02 4.08
N ASN A 166 16.18 2.28 5.25
CA ASN A 166 17.47 1.68 5.60
C ASN A 166 17.40 0.15 5.66
N SER A 167 16.32 -0.41 6.18
CA SER A 167 16.09 -1.86 6.23
C SER A 167 15.99 -2.45 4.82
N TYR A 168 15.28 -1.78 3.89
CA TYR A 168 15.26 -2.19 2.48
C TYR A 168 16.62 -2.07 1.80
N LYS A 169 17.41 -1.03 2.12
CA LYS A 169 18.79 -0.91 1.62
C LYS A 169 19.67 -2.06 2.08
N GLU A 170 19.55 -2.48 3.34
CA GLU A 170 20.26 -3.65 3.85
C GLU A 170 19.83 -4.92 3.10
N CYS A 171 18.52 -5.11 2.90
CA CYS A 171 18.01 -6.22 2.07
C CYS A 171 18.55 -6.19 0.64
N ASN A 172 18.74 -5.01 0.04
CA ASN A 172 19.34 -4.86 -1.29
C ASN A 172 20.82 -5.24 -1.32
N VAL A 173 21.57 -4.87 -0.28
CA VAL A 173 22.97 -5.26 -0.13
C VAL A 173 23.07 -6.78 0.00
N ILE A 174 22.16 -7.41 0.76
CA ILE A 174 22.08 -8.86 0.87
C ILE A 174 21.77 -9.49 -0.50
N LEU A 175 20.75 -8.99 -1.21
CA LEU A 175 20.34 -9.48 -2.53
C LEU A 175 21.49 -9.49 -3.55
N SER A 176 22.27 -8.40 -3.56
CA SER A 176 23.37 -8.20 -4.52
C SER A 176 24.69 -8.85 -4.12
N SER A 177 24.95 -9.03 -2.82
CA SER A 177 26.24 -9.53 -2.33
C SER A 177 26.24 -11.02 -2.03
N ARG A 178 25.06 -11.64 -1.83
CA ARG A 178 24.91 -13.07 -1.57
C ARG A 178 25.05 -13.89 -2.86
N SER A 179 25.74 -15.02 -2.76
CA SER A 179 25.73 -16.06 -3.77
C SER A 179 24.48 -16.93 -3.62
N TRP A 180 23.68 -17.04 -4.67
CA TRP A 180 22.42 -17.78 -4.65
C TRP A 180 22.61 -19.15 -5.29
N SER A 181 22.35 -20.21 -4.54
CA SER A 181 22.37 -21.58 -5.06
C SER A 181 21.09 -21.91 -5.83
N GLU A 182 21.13 -22.92 -6.70
CA GLU A 182 19.95 -23.33 -7.49
C GLU A 182 18.76 -23.73 -6.59
N ASN A 183 19.04 -24.34 -5.44
CA ASN A 183 18.02 -24.75 -4.47
C ASN A 183 17.35 -23.55 -3.76
N GLU A 184 17.96 -22.37 -3.81
CA GLU A 184 17.43 -21.14 -3.20
C GLU A 184 16.71 -20.23 -4.20
N LYS A 185 16.62 -20.63 -5.47
CA LYS A 185 16.03 -19.81 -6.53
C LYS A 185 14.62 -19.32 -6.20
N SER A 186 13.76 -20.19 -5.66
CA SER A 186 12.41 -19.80 -5.28
C SER A 186 12.39 -18.76 -4.15
N TYR A 187 13.23 -18.94 -3.11
CA TYR A 187 13.34 -17.97 -2.02
C TYR A 187 13.88 -16.63 -2.54
N LYS A 188 14.89 -16.68 -3.41
CA LYS A 188 15.45 -15.50 -4.07
C LYS A 188 14.38 -14.72 -4.80
N GLU A 189 13.57 -15.36 -5.65
CA GLU A 189 12.55 -14.66 -6.45
C GLU A 189 11.53 -13.94 -5.56
N HIS A 190 11.09 -14.58 -4.47
CA HIS A 190 10.19 -13.95 -3.51
C HIS A 190 10.85 -12.78 -2.77
N PHE A 191 12.09 -12.95 -2.30
CA PHE A 191 12.85 -11.91 -1.61
C PHE A 191 13.15 -10.73 -2.54
N GLU A 192 13.69 -11.00 -3.73
CA GLU A 192 13.99 -10.02 -4.78
C GLU A 192 12.76 -9.19 -5.12
N SER A 193 11.60 -9.82 -5.35
CA SER A 193 10.37 -9.08 -5.66
C SER A 193 9.98 -8.09 -4.56
N GLY A 194 10.15 -8.44 -3.28
CA GLY A 194 9.83 -7.54 -2.17
C GLY A 194 10.83 -6.41 -1.99
N VAL A 195 12.13 -6.70 -2.15
CA VAL A 195 13.20 -5.71 -2.06
C VAL A 195 13.08 -4.66 -3.16
N ARG A 196 12.94 -5.12 -4.41
CA ARG A 196 12.77 -4.27 -5.60
C ARG A 196 11.50 -3.41 -5.49
N LEU A 197 10.38 -4.01 -5.09
CA LEU A 197 9.13 -3.27 -4.85
C LEU A 197 9.33 -2.16 -3.81
N GLY A 198 9.90 -2.48 -2.66
CA GLY A 198 10.10 -1.52 -1.58
C GLY A 198 10.97 -0.34 -2.02
N ILE A 199 12.15 -0.61 -2.59
CA ILE A 199 13.08 0.44 -3.05
C ILE A 199 12.44 1.29 -4.15
N GLY A 200 11.79 0.64 -5.13
CA GLY A 200 11.08 1.32 -6.20
C GLY A 200 10.00 2.26 -5.67
N ALA A 201 9.14 1.76 -4.77
CA ALA A 201 8.08 2.55 -4.16
C ALA A 201 8.60 3.73 -3.33
N PHE A 202 9.68 3.55 -2.55
CA PHE A 202 10.29 4.64 -1.79
C PHE A 202 10.87 5.74 -2.70
N ASN A 203 11.54 5.35 -3.78
CA ASN A 203 12.12 6.29 -4.73
C ASN A 203 11.01 7.11 -5.41
N LEU A 204 9.94 6.45 -5.90
CA LEU A 204 8.78 7.14 -6.47
C LEU A 204 8.12 8.11 -5.48
N ALA A 205 7.95 7.69 -4.22
CA ALA A 205 7.36 8.55 -3.19
C ALA A 205 8.25 9.77 -2.87
N ASN A 206 9.57 9.61 -2.88
CA ASN A 206 10.50 10.73 -2.67
C ASN A 206 10.45 11.75 -3.81
N ASP A 207 10.34 11.27 -5.05
CA ASP A 207 10.19 12.15 -6.22
C ASP A 207 8.87 12.91 -6.16
N LEU A 208 7.79 12.26 -5.76
CA LEU A 208 6.49 12.90 -5.57
C LEU A 208 6.54 14.03 -4.54
N ILE A 209 7.16 13.78 -3.38
CA ILE A 209 7.36 14.79 -2.34
C ILE A 209 8.19 15.97 -2.87
N THR A 210 9.18 15.68 -3.72
CA THR A 210 10.04 16.70 -4.32
C THR A 210 9.29 17.52 -5.39
N ALA A 211 8.44 16.88 -6.20
CA ALA A 211 7.63 17.54 -7.23
C ALA A 211 6.55 18.46 -6.64
N ILE A 212 5.88 18.02 -5.56
CA ILE A 212 4.86 18.83 -4.85
C ILE A 212 5.49 20.06 -4.18
N LYS A 213 6.72 19.93 -3.65
CA LYS A 213 7.42 21.00 -2.96
C LYS A 213 8.22 21.85 -3.95
N ASN A 214 7.51 22.69 -4.73
CA ASN A 214 8.08 23.74 -5.58
C ASN A 214 9.26 24.49 -4.91
N ASN A 215 10.51 24.09 -5.21
CA ASN A 215 11.80 24.78 -5.03
C ASN A 215 12.11 25.66 -3.78
N GLN A 216 11.28 25.68 -2.73
CA GLN A 216 11.39 26.65 -1.63
C GLN A 216 11.86 26.08 -0.29
N ILE A 217 12.28 24.82 -0.20
CA ILE A 217 12.90 24.30 1.04
C ILE A 217 14.40 24.08 0.85
N THR A 218 15.14 24.93 1.57
CA THR A 218 16.59 25.05 1.67
C THR A 218 17.27 23.82 2.29
N GLY A 219 18.37 23.40 1.66
CA GLY A 219 19.55 22.76 2.28
C GLY A 219 19.44 21.35 2.85
N ILE A 220 18.42 21.05 3.66
CA ILE A 220 18.41 19.86 4.54
C ILE A 220 17.92 18.61 3.79
N HIS A 221 16.90 18.74 2.93
CA HIS A 221 16.40 17.60 2.12
C HIS A 221 17.41 17.07 1.10
N ARG A 222 18.27 17.95 0.56
CA ARG A 222 19.25 17.62 -0.50
C ARG A 222 20.40 16.73 -0.02
N VAL A 223 20.66 16.68 1.29
CA VAL A 223 21.70 15.84 1.89
C VAL A 223 21.16 14.45 2.29
N PHE A 224 19.84 14.31 2.48
CA PHE A 224 19.26 13.07 2.98
C PHE A 224 18.78 12.10 1.88
N TRP A 225 18.31 12.58 0.73
CA TRP A 225 17.72 11.73 -0.30
C TRP A 225 18.05 12.26 -1.70
N LYS A 226 19.05 11.65 -2.35
CA LYS A 226 19.50 11.97 -3.71
C LYS A 226 19.33 10.73 -4.59
N GLN A 227 18.09 10.44 -4.98
CA GLN A 227 17.78 9.35 -5.92
C GLN A 227 16.66 9.81 -6.84
N SER A 228 16.79 9.57 -8.15
CA SER A 228 15.94 10.10 -9.23
C SER A 228 14.90 9.08 -9.72
N ASN A 229 13.82 9.58 -10.32
CA ASN A 229 12.67 8.83 -10.88
C ASN A 229 13.05 7.60 -11.72
N GLU A 230 14.08 7.73 -12.57
CA GLU A 230 14.59 6.63 -13.39
C GLU A 230 15.02 5.41 -12.55
N GLN A 231 15.52 5.63 -11.33
CA GLN A 231 15.91 4.54 -10.44
C GLN A 231 14.70 3.93 -9.74
N GLY A 232 13.65 4.70 -9.43
CA GLY A 232 12.41 4.15 -8.86
C GLY A 232 11.69 3.24 -9.85
N LEU A 233 11.44 3.74 -11.06
CA LEU A 233 10.84 2.95 -12.14
C LEU A 233 11.72 1.78 -12.57
N GLY A 234 13.04 1.96 -12.64
CA GLY A 234 13.96 0.87 -12.97
C GLY A 234 13.91 -0.30 -11.98
N GLU A 235 13.79 -0.03 -10.68
CA GLU A 235 13.64 -1.07 -9.66
C GLU A 235 12.29 -1.80 -9.78
N LEU A 236 11.21 -1.08 -10.09
CA LEU A 236 9.90 -1.70 -10.33
C LEU A 236 9.89 -2.54 -11.61
N GLU A 237 10.54 -2.09 -12.68
CA GLU A 237 10.68 -2.86 -13.93
C GLU A 237 11.45 -4.17 -13.67
N LEU A 238 12.52 -4.13 -12.87
CA LEU A 238 13.23 -5.34 -12.45
C LEU A 238 12.34 -6.27 -11.61
N CYS A 239 11.48 -5.73 -10.74
CA CYS A 239 10.49 -6.52 -10.01
C CYS A 239 9.44 -7.15 -10.93
N TYR A 240 8.98 -6.40 -11.93
CA TYR A 240 8.02 -6.87 -12.93
C TYR A 240 8.57 -8.07 -13.72
N GLN A 241 9.88 -8.11 -13.96
CA GLN A 241 10.58 -9.22 -14.61
C GLN A 241 10.72 -10.49 -13.74
N VAL A 242 10.25 -10.47 -12.48
CA VAL A 242 10.22 -11.62 -11.57
C VAL A 242 8.77 -12.11 -11.36
N PRO A 243 8.14 -12.79 -12.33
CA PRO A 243 6.70 -13.09 -12.31
C PRO A 243 6.30 -14.12 -11.23
N HIS A 244 7.23 -14.92 -10.74
CA HIS A 244 7.00 -15.88 -9.66
C HIS A 244 7.15 -15.28 -8.26
N GLY A 245 7.67 -14.05 -8.19
CA GLY A 245 7.82 -13.30 -6.95
C GLY A 245 6.48 -13.03 -6.27
N LEU A 246 6.46 -13.14 -4.95
CA LEU A 246 5.20 -13.02 -4.19
C LEU A 246 4.65 -11.58 -4.26
N ARG A 247 5.53 -10.59 -4.49
CA ARG A 247 5.19 -9.17 -4.59
C ARG A 247 4.95 -8.68 -6.02
N HIS A 248 5.03 -9.55 -7.03
CA HIS A 248 4.88 -9.17 -8.43
C HIS A 248 3.55 -8.43 -8.69
N VAL A 249 2.43 -8.95 -8.19
CA VAL A 249 1.12 -8.31 -8.37
C VAL A 249 1.05 -6.92 -7.72
N LEU A 250 1.70 -6.74 -6.56
CA LEU A 250 1.76 -5.44 -5.87
C LEU A 250 2.65 -4.45 -6.64
N CYS A 251 3.71 -4.93 -7.30
CA CYS A 251 4.51 -4.14 -8.23
C CYS A 251 3.67 -3.63 -9.40
N VAL A 252 2.88 -4.52 -10.03
CA VAL A 252 1.97 -4.12 -11.11
C VAL A 252 0.99 -3.06 -10.63
N LEU A 253 0.36 -3.23 -9.47
CA LEU A 253 -0.56 -2.23 -8.92
C LEU A 253 0.13 -0.90 -8.60
N THR A 254 1.38 -0.94 -8.13
CA THR A 254 2.16 0.27 -7.84
C THR A 254 2.48 1.02 -9.13
N MET A 255 2.90 0.32 -10.19
CA MET A 255 3.15 0.93 -11.50
C MET A 255 1.86 1.47 -12.14
N LEU A 256 0.74 0.73 -12.07
CA LEU A 256 -0.56 1.20 -12.52
C LEU A 256 -1.01 2.45 -11.75
N THR A 257 -0.84 2.46 -10.43
CA THR A 257 -1.15 3.63 -9.60
C THR A 257 -0.29 4.83 -10.00
N TYR A 258 1.00 4.60 -10.22
CA TYR A 258 1.93 5.65 -10.61
C TYR A 258 1.51 6.28 -11.95
N HIS A 259 1.38 5.47 -13.00
CA HIS A 259 1.10 5.96 -14.35
C HIS A 259 -0.34 6.44 -14.55
N LEU A 260 -1.35 5.86 -13.87
CA LEU A 260 -2.76 6.21 -14.08
C LEU A 260 -3.33 7.20 -13.07
N VAL A 261 -2.61 7.47 -11.97
CA VAL A 261 -3.08 8.36 -10.90
C VAL A 261 -2.02 9.38 -10.52
N VAL A 262 -0.86 8.94 -10.03
CA VAL A 262 0.14 9.85 -9.45
C VAL A 262 0.64 10.87 -10.46
N VAL A 263 1.01 10.43 -11.66
CA VAL A 263 1.50 11.32 -12.73
C VAL A 263 0.45 12.39 -13.06
N TYR A 264 -0.82 12.02 -13.23
CA TYR A 264 -1.86 12.99 -13.59
C TYR A 264 -2.29 13.94 -12.45
N VAL A 265 -2.12 13.52 -11.20
CA VAL A 265 -2.47 14.37 -10.04
C VAL A 265 -1.36 15.35 -9.69
N PHE A 266 -0.10 14.94 -9.84
CA PHE A 266 1.04 15.67 -9.29
C PHE A 266 2.10 16.10 -10.31
N SER A 267 2.02 15.63 -11.54
CA SER A 267 2.90 16.00 -12.66
C SER A 267 2.08 16.68 -13.78
N GLN A 268 2.80 17.32 -14.70
CA GLN A 268 2.25 17.80 -15.98
C GLN A 268 2.58 16.83 -17.13
N GLU A 269 3.16 15.67 -16.80
CA GLU A 269 3.53 14.63 -17.75
C GLU A 269 2.37 13.64 -17.95
N GLU A 270 2.50 12.80 -18.98
CA GLU A 270 1.58 11.69 -19.23
C GLU A 270 2.18 10.39 -18.69
N GLY A 271 1.30 9.51 -18.18
CA GLY A 271 1.71 8.17 -17.78
C GLY A 271 1.93 7.24 -18.98
N ASP A 272 2.65 6.13 -18.77
CA ASP A 272 2.82 5.10 -19.80
C ASP A 272 1.55 4.26 -19.93
N LEU A 273 0.64 4.70 -20.80
CA LEU A 273 -0.64 4.03 -21.04
C LEU A 273 -0.49 2.72 -21.84
N GLU A 274 0.61 2.55 -22.59
CA GLU A 274 0.88 1.32 -23.34
C GLU A 274 1.28 0.20 -22.39
N PHE A 275 2.22 0.49 -21.48
CA PHE A 275 2.56 -0.41 -20.38
C PHE A 275 1.33 -0.78 -19.57
N CYS A 276 0.51 0.20 -19.17
CA CYS A 276 -0.68 -0.04 -18.37
C CYS A 276 -1.68 -0.99 -19.06
N ASP A 277 -1.92 -0.81 -20.36
CA ASP A 277 -2.83 -1.70 -21.11
C ASP A 277 -2.26 -3.11 -21.24
N ALA A 278 -0.96 -3.25 -21.50
CA ALA A 278 -0.29 -4.55 -21.58
C ALA A 278 -0.35 -5.29 -20.23
N ALA A 279 0.01 -4.61 -19.14
CA ALA A 279 -0.06 -5.15 -17.79
C ALA A 279 -1.49 -5.56 -17.41
N LEU A 280 -2.48 -4.70 -17.69
CA LEU A 280 -3.90 -5.00 -17.39
C LEU A 280 -4.43 -6.18 -18.20
N ARG A 281 -4.07 -6.32 -19.48
CA ARG A 281 -4.46 -7.50 -20.29
C ARG A 281 -3.95 -8.80 -19.67
N GLN A 282 -2.71 -8.80 -19.17
CA GLN A 282 -2.14 -9.97 -18.50
C GLN A 282 -2.86 -10.23 -17.17
N GLN A 283 -3.04 -9.20 -16.32
CA GLN A 283 -3.67 -9.40 -15.01
C GLN A 283 -5.15 -9.78 -15.12
N LEU A 284 -5.91 -9.22 -16.05
CA LEU A 284 -7.32 -9.61 -16.29
C LEU A 284 -7.46 -11.02 -16.86
N THR A 285 -6.40 -11.62 -17.42
CA THR A 285 -6.41 -13.05 -17.77
C THR A 285 -6.33 -13.92 -16.51
N LEU A 286 -5.61 -13.46 -15.48
CA LEU A 286 -5.46 -14.15 -14.19
C LEU A 286 -6.61 -13.86 -13.22
N TYR A 287 -7.18 -12.65 -13.31
CA TYR A 287 -8.20 -12.12 -12.40
C TYR A 287 -9.35 -11.46 -13.20
N PRO A 288 -10.15 -12.23 -13.97
CA PRO A 288 -11.14 -11.65 -14.89
C PRO A 288 -12.17 -10.74 -14.24
N ASN A 289 -12.54 -11.06 -12.98
CA ASN A 289 -13.50 -10.29 -12.20
C ASN A 289 -12.85 -9.55 -11.03
N GLY A 290 -11.52 -9.47 -10.98
CA GLY A 290 -10.82 -8.85 -9.85
C GLY A 290 -11.10 -7.35 -9.76
N ALA A 291 -11.70 -6.90 -8.65
CA ALA A 291 -12.19 -5.53 -8.49
C ALA A 291 -11.08 -4.48 -8.75
N TRP A 292 -9.87 -4.72 -8.23
CA TRP A 292 -8.71 -3.85 -8.46
C TRP A 292 -8.36 -3.68 -9.95
N PHE A 293 -8.37 -4.75 -10.73
CA PHE A 293 -7.98 -4.69 -12.14
C PHE A 293 -9.08 -4.12 -13.02
N LEU A 294 -10.35 -4.37 -12.69
CA LEU A 294 -11.50 -3.71 -13.31
C LEU A 294 -11.47 -2.21 -13.06
N TYR A 295 -11.19 -1.79 -11.82
CA TYR A 295 -10.97 -0.39 -11.45
C TYR A 295 -9.85 0.26 -12.27
N PHE A 296 -8.66 -0.36 -12.33
CA PHE A 296 -7.54 0.21 -13.09
C PHE A 296 -7.80 0.21 -14.60
N LYS A 297 -8.59 -0.75 -15.12
CA LYS A 297 -9.04 -0.70 -16.52
C LYS A 297 -9.97 0.49 -16.77
N GLY A 298 -10.87 0.80 -15.83
CA GLY A 298 -11.66 2.03 -15.86
C GLY A 298 -10.78 3.28 -15.85
N ARG A 299 -9.78 3.34 -14.97
CA ARG A 299 -8.79 4.45 -14.92
C ARG A 299 -8.06 4.62 -16.24
N LEU A 300 -7.61 3.52 -16.86
CA LEU A 300 -6.94 3.55 -18.16
C LEU A 300 -7.84 4.13 -19.26
N GLU A 301 -9.09 3.66 -19.36
CA GLU A 301 -10.02 4.19 -20.36
C GLU A 301 -10.36 5.65 -20.09
N PHE A 302 -10.49 6.05 -18.82
CA PHE A 302 -10.68 7.44 -18.45
C PHE A 302 -9.51 8.32 -18.90
N MET A 303 -8.27 7.87 -18.69
CA MET A 303 -7.08 8.60 -19.12
C MET A 303 -6.92 8.66 -20.65
N ARG A 304 -7.48 7.69 -21.38
CA ARG A 304 -7.57 7.72 -22.86
C ARG A 304 -8.68 8.65 -23.38
N GLY A 305 -9.52 9.20 -22.50
CA GLY A 305 -10.69 9.98 -22.87
C GLY A 305 -11.92 9.15 -23.26
N ASN A 306 -11.87 7.82 -23.08
CA ASN A 306 -12.98 6.90 -23.36
C ASN A 306 -13.94 6.85 -22.16
N VAL A 307 -14.60 7.97 -21.87
CA VAL A 307 -15.36 8.16 -20.62
C VAL A 307 -16.51 7.15 -20.45
N ASP A 308 -17.22 6.81 -21.52
CA ASP A 308 -18.32 5.84 -21.46
C ASP A 308 -17.83 4.43 -21.09
N ASP A 309 -16.67 4.03 -21.61
CA ASP A 309 -16.08 2.73 -21.27
C ASP A 309 -15.48 2.74 -19.87
N ALA A 310 -14.90 3.86 -19.42
CA ALA A 310 -14.46 4.03 -18.05
C ALA A 310 -15.62 3.80 -17.06
N ILE A 311 -16.78 4.41 -17.31
CA ILE A 311 -17.99 4.21 -16.49
C ILE A 311 -18.37 2.73 -16.43
N LYS A 312 -18.41 2.03 -17.58
CA LYS A 312 -18.72 0.60 -17.62
C LYS A 312 -17.77 -0.23 -16.76
N TRP A 313 -16.46 0.02 -16.86
CA TRP A 313 -15.46 -0.72 -16.10
C TRP A 313 -15.51 -0.44 -14.60
N TYR A 314 -15.73 0.81 -14.18
CA TYR A 314 -15.93 1.12 -12.77
C TYR A 314 -17.20 0.49 -12.22
N THR A 315 -18.30 0.48 -12.97
CA THR A 315 -19.52 -0.22 -12.56
C THR A 315 -19.27 -1.73 -12.45
N ALA A 316 -18.61 -2.36 -13.43
CA ALA A 316 -18.24 -3.76 -13.35
C ALA A 316 -17.35 -4.08 -12.14
N SER A 317 -16.44 -3.16 -11.76
CA SER A 317 -15.62 -3.26 -10.56
C SER A 317 -16.47 -3.27 -9.28
N VAL A 318 -17.45 -2.37 -9.17
CA VAL A 318 -18.41 -2.35 -8.05
C VAL A 318 -19.20 -3.66 -7.99
N ASP A 319 -19.78 -4.07 -9.12
CA ASP A 319 -20.65 -5.25 -9.21
C ASP A 319 -19.90 -6.58 -9.01
N SER A 320 -18.56 -6.57 -9.03
CA SER A 320 -17.75 -7.78 -8.93
C SER A 320 -17.65 -8.37 -7.51
N GLN A 321 -18.03 -7.60 -6.48
CA GLN A 321 -17.94 -8.01 -5.08
C GLN A 321 -18.80 -7.12 -4.18
N ASP A 322 -19.35 -7.68 -3.10
CA ASP A 322 -20.08 -6.92 -2.05
C ASP A 322 -19.44 -7.05 -0.66
N SER A 323 -18.37 -7.84 -0.54
CA SER A 323 -17.71 -8.16 0.73
C SER A 323 -16.96 -6.97 1.35
N TRP A 324 -16.48 -6.04 0.51
CA TRP A 324 -15.79 -4.81 0.92
C TRP A 324 -16.48 -3.57 0.31
N PRO A 325 -17.56 -3.09 0.95
CA PRO A 325 -18.28 -1.89 0.49
C PRO A 325 -17.40 -0.64 0.42
N GLN A 326 -16.38 -0.56 1.26
CA GLN A 326 -15.48 0.59 1.28
C GLN A 326 -14.64 0.70 0.00
N PHE A 327 -14.39 -0.43 -0.68
CA PHE A 327 -13.77 -0.41 -2.00
C PHE A 327 -14.70 0.21 -3.05
N HIS A 328 -16.02 0.05 -2.91
CA HIS A 328 -17.00 0.70 -3.79
C HIS A 328 -16.88 2.22 -3.72
N HIS A 329 -16.55 2.79 -2.55
CA HIS A 329 -16.36 4.24 -2.42
C HIS A 329 -15.25 4.79 -3.33
N ILE A 330 -14.18 4.03 -3.55
CA ILE A 330 -13.13 4.42 -4.52
C ILE A 330 -13.71 4.47 -5.93
N CYS A 331 -14.52 3.46 -6.30
CA CYS A 331 -15.18 3.43 -7.60
C CYS A 331 -16.24 4.53 -7.75
N TYR A 332 -17.01 4.84 -6.69
CA TYR A 332 -18.00 5.91 -6.68
C TYR A 332 -17.35 7.28 -6.87
N TRP A 333 -16.16 7.48 -6.30
CA TRP A 333 -15.37 8.70 -6.53
C TRP A 333 -15.04 8.86 -8.02
N GLU A 334 -14.50 7.82 -8.65
CA GLU A 334 -14.17 7.86 -10.07
C GLU A 334 -15.42 7.94 -10.97
N LEU A 335 -16.50 7.24 -10.63
CA LEU A 335 -17.78 7.32 -11.32
C LEU A 335 -18.39 8.72 -11.23
N CYS A 336 -18.27 9.39 -10.09
CA CYS A 336 -18.69 10.78 -9.93
C CYS A 336 -17.96 11.67 -10.95
N TRP A 337 -16.64 11.61 -11.00
CA TRP A 337 -15.84 12.41 -11.94
C TRP A 337 -16.09 12.04 -13.41
N ALA A 338 -16.17 10.75 -13.72
CA ALA A 338 -16.48 10.30 -15.08
C ALA A 338 -17.85 10.81 -15.55
N ASN A 339 -18.87 10.77 -14.69
CA ASN A 339 -20.18 11.34 -15.02
C ASN A 339 -20.16 12.88 -15.11
N CYS A 340 -19.33 13.58 -14.31
CA CYS A 340 -19.12 15.01 -14.47
C CYS A 340 -18.54 15.36 -15.85
N VAL A 341 -17.50 14.63 -16.29
CA VAL A 341 -16.87 14.84 -17.61
C VAL A 341 -17.86 14.51 -18.74
N ALA A 342 -18.69 13.48 -18.57
CA ALA A 342 -19.76 13.14 -19.50
C ALA A 342 -21.00 14.06 -19.41
N LEU A 343 -20.98 15.11 -18.57
CA LEU A 343 -22.10 16.03 -18.33
C LEU A 343 -23.38 15.34 -17.80
N ASN A 344 -23.24 14.15 -17.23
CA ASN A 344 -24.30 13.35 -16.61
C ASN A 344 -24.51 13.76 -15.14
N TRP A 345 -24.85 15.03 -14.93
CA TRP A 345 -24.90 15.67 -13.60
C TRP A 345 -25.75 14.92 -12.57
N LYS A 346 -26.90 14.35 -12.98
CA LYS A 346 -27.77 13.59 -12.07
C LYS A 346 -27.10 12.34 -11.51
N ARG A 347 -26.36 11.60 -12.35
CA ARG A 347 -25.61 10.41 -11.92
C ARG A 347 -24.40 10.79 -11.08
N ALA A 348 -23.71 11.87 -11.44
CA ALA A 348 -22.60 12.38 -10.64
C ALA A 348 -23.08 12.81 -9.23
N GLU A 349 -24.22 13.50 -9.14
CA GLU A 349 -24.83 13.91 -7.87
C GLU A 349 -25.16 12.70 -6.99
N MET A 350 -25.73 11.64 -7.59
CA MET A 350 -26.04 10.39 -6.89
C MET A 350 -24.79 9.81 -6.22
N TYR A 351 -23.69 9.63 -6.95
CA TYR A 351 -22.45 9.10 -6.36
C TYR A 351 -21.85 10.04 -5.30
N ALA A 352 -21.90 11.35 -5.52
CA ALA A 352 -21.46 12.32 -4.52
C ALA A 352 -22.30 12.27 -3.23
N ALA A 353 -23.60 12.04 -3.35
CA ALA A 353 -24.50 11.87 -2.20
C ALA A 353 -24.20 10.58 -1.44
N GLU A 354 -24.04 9.45 -2.14
CA GLU A 354 -23.67 8.16 -1.53
C GLU A 354 -22.34 8.27 -0.76
N LEU A 355 -21.34 8.93 -1.35
CA LEU A 355 -20.06 9.17 -0.67
C LEU A 355 -20.21 10.06 0.57
N ALA A 356 -21.01 11.12 0.50
CA ALA A 356 -21.24 12.01 1.64
C ALA A 356 -21.94 11.29 2.82
N GLU A 357 -22.84 10.36 2.52
CA GLU A 357 -23.59 9.59 3.50
C GLU A 357 -22.74 8.46 4.11
N GLN A 358 -22.10 7.66 3.25
CA GLN A 358 -21.49 6.39 3.64
C GLN A 358 -20.00 6.49 3.98
N SER A 359 -19.25 7.42 3.36
CA SER A 359 -17.80 7.52 3.54
C SER A 359 -17.41 8.48 4.68
N LYS A 360 -16.38 8.09 5.44
CA LYS A 360 -15.79 8.90 6.51
C LYS A 360 -14.56 9.70 6.06
N TRP A 361 -14.13 9.58 4.80
CA TRP A 361 -12.88 10.15 4.31
C TRP A 361 -12.85 11.68 4.36
N SER A 362 -13.81 12.34 3.69
CA SER A 362 -14.00 13.79 3.80
C SER A 362 -15.42 14.18 3.43
N ARG A 363 -16.30 14.17 4.45
CA ARG A 363 -17.71 14.59 4.27
C ARG A 363 -17.82 16.01 3.72
N THR A 364 -16.93 16.91 4.14
CA THR A 364 -16.88 18.29 3.64
C THR A 364 -16.59 18.32 2.14
N THR A 365 -15.59 17.56 1.67
CA THR A 365 -15.27 17.49 0.24
C THR A 365 -16.44 16.93 -0.56
N TYR A 366 -17.07 15.85 -0.10
CA TYR A 366 -18.20 15.25 -0.81
C TYR A 366 -19.44 16.15 -0.85
N ASN A 367 -19.78 16.81 0.26
CA ASN A 367 -20.90 17.77 0.30
C ASN A 367 -20.66 18.99 -0.58
N TYR A 368 -19.45 19.55 -0.55
CA TYR A 368 -19.06 20.66 -1.42
C TYR A 368 -19.15 20.25 -2.90
N GLN A 369 -18.57 19.10 -3.26
CA GLN A 369 -18.60 18.59 -4.62
C GLN A 369 -20.04 18.33 -5.09
N ARG A 370 -20.88 17.74 -4.23
CA ARG A 370 -22.30 17.54 -4.51
C ARG A 370 -23.01 18.86 -4.80
N ALA A 371 -22.80 19.89 -3.97
CA ALA A 371 -23.38 21.21 -4.20
C ALA A 371 -22.95 21.82 -5.54
N CYS A 372 -21.65 21.73 -5.87
CA CYS A 372 -21.14 22.17 -7.17
C CYS A 372 -21.81 21.43 -8.33
N ILE A 373 -21.94 20.10 -8.26
CA ILE A 373 -22.60 19.29 -9.29
C ILE A 373 -24.07 19.66 -9.45
N MET A 374 -24.79 19.90 -8.34
CA MET A 374 -26.17 20.36 -8.39
C MET A 374 -26.30 21.70 -9.12
N LEU A 375 -25.39 22.65 -8.85
CA LEU A 375 -25.37 23.95 -9.53
C LEU A 375 -25.09 23.83 -11.04
N MET A 376 -24.28 22.85 -11.46
CA MET A 376 -23.99 22.59 -12.88
C MET A 376 -25.22 22.13 -13.68
N ARG A 377 -26.28 21.64 -13.02
CA ARG A 377 -27.58 21.36 -13.66
C ARG A 377 -28.31 22.64 -14.12
N GLY A 378 -27.84 23.80 -13.69
CA GLY A 378 -28.42 25.11 -13.96
C GLY A 378 -29.31 25.57 -12.82
N TYR A 379 -29.02 26.76 -12.26
CA TYR A 379 -29.73 27.32 -11.11
C TYR A 379 -31.26 27.37 -11.29
N ASN A 380 -31.72 27.74 -12.49
CA ASN A 380 -33.14 27.84 -12.82
C ASN A 380 -33.83 26.48 -13.04
N CYS A 381 -33.04 25.41 -13.15
CA CYS A 381 -33.54 24.05 -13.35
C CYS A 381 -33.69 23.29 -12.02
N LEU A 382 -33.24 23.87 -10.91
CA LEU A 382 -33.39 23.32 -9.58
C LEU A 382 -34.74 23.70 -8.98
N SER A 383 -35.40 22.72 -8.37
CA SER A 383 -36.56 22.95 -7.53
C SER A 383 -36.20 23.77 -6.29
N ARG A 384 -37.21 24.34 -5.63
CA ARG A 384 -37.00 25.10 -4.39
C ARG A 384 -36.34 24.27 -3.29
N ASP A 385 -36.69 22.98 -3.21
CA ASP A 385 -36.11 22.06 -2.23
C ASP A 385 -34.64 21.75 -2.56
N GLU A 386 -34.31 21.52 -3.83
CA GLU A 386 -32.92 21.31 -4.26
C GLU A 386 -32.06 22.56 -4.02
N LEU A 387 -32.59 23.77 -4.24
CA LEU A 387 -31.90 25.01 -3.90
C LEU A 387 -31.66 25.16 -2.39
N ASN A 388 -32.64 24.78 -1.57
CA ASN A 388 -32.46 24.74 -0.12
C ASN A 388 -31.39 23.74 0.29
N THR A 389 -31.35 22.56 -0.35
CA THR A 389 -30.28 21.57 -0.13
C THR A 389 -28.91 22.13 -0.50
N VAL A 390 -28.76 22.80 -1.66
CA VAL A 390 -27.50 23.44 -2.04
C VAL A 390 -27.06 24.46 -0.99
N ASN A 391 -27.97 25.31 -0.52
CA ASN A 391 -27.67 26.29 0.53
C ASN A 391 -27.25 25.63 1.85
N GLN A 392 -27.86 24.50 2.22
CA GLN A 392 -27.49 23.73 3.41
C GLN A 392 -26.13 23.05 3.28
N LEU A 393 -25.79 22.54 2.10
CA LEU A 393 -24.50 21.89 1.85
C LEU A 393 -23.33 22.89 1.81
N MET A 394 -23.61 24.16 1.50
CA MET A 394 -22.63 25.23 1.36
C MET A 394 -22.49 26.11 2.62
N ALA A 395 -23.36 25.93 3.61
CA ALA A 395 -23.32 26.62 4.91
C ALA A 395 -22.39 25.87 5.88
#